data_AF-A0A972DGB0-F1
#
_entry.id   AF-A0A972DGB0-F1
#
_cell.length_a   1.000
_cell.length_b   1.000
_cell.length_c   1.000
_cell.angle_alpha   90.00
_cell.angle_beta   90.00
_cell.angle_gamma   90.00
#
_symmetry.space_group_name_H-M   'P 1'
#
loop_
_entity.id
_entity.type
_entity.pdbx_description
1 polymer ?
#
loop_
_entity_poly.entity_id
_entity_poly.type
_entity_poly.pdbx_seq_one_letter_code
_entity_poly.pdbx_strand_id
1 'polypeptide(L)' 'MYLKVTPQKNGRINLSFVEGYRDPKTKKVKHNVIENLGYVDEYLDRFEDPIATLKK' A
#
# COMPACT_ATOMS: atom_id res chain seq x y z
N MET A 1 -1.25 -10.11 -4.06
CA MET A 1 -1.05 -8.64 -3.98
C MET A 1 -2.34 -7.93 -3.52
N TYR A 2 -2.25 -6.90 -2.68
CA TYR A 2 -3.35 -6.02 -2.25
C TYR A 2 -2.83 -4.60 -1.96
N LEU A 3 -3.71 -3.60 -2.03
CA LEU A 3 -3.37 -2.21 -1.68
C LEU A 3 -3.26 -2.07 -0.16
N LYS A 4 -2.08 -1.72 0.34
CA LYS A 4 -1.83 -1.39 1.73
C LYS A 4 -1.88 0.12 1.92
N VAL A 5 -2.79 0.54 2.80
CA VAL A 5 -2.93 1.93 3.24
C VAL A 5 -2.23 2.06 4.59
N THR A 6 -1.17 2.87 4.66
CA THR A 6 -0.37 3.05 5.88
C THR A 6 -0.41 4.50 6.32
N PRO A 7 -1.13 4.84 7.41
CA PRO A 7 -1.05 6.18 7.99
C PRO A 7 0.34 6.41 8.59
N GLN A 8 0.94 7.54 8.27
CA GLN A 8 2.27 7.96 8.72
C GLN A 8 2.13 8.97 9.88
N LYS A 9 3.19 9.06 10.69
CA LYS A 9 3.21 9.96 11.87
C LYS A 9 3.08 11.45 11.53
N ASN A 10 3.38 11.82 10.29
CA ASN A 10 3.22 13.19 9.78
C ASN A 10 1.78 13.50 9.33
N GLY A 11 0.82 12.61 9.56
CA GLY A 11 -0.58 12.77 9.15
C GLY A 11 -0.85 12.42 7.68
N ARG A 12 0.18 12.06 6.91
CA ARG A 12 0.00 11.61 5.53
C ARG A 12 -0.36 10.14 5.47
N ILE A 13 -1.00 9.73 4.38
CA ILE A 13 -1.35 8.34 4.12
C ILE A 13 -0.47 7.86 2.96
N ASN A 14 0.33 6.81 3.19
CA ASN A 14 1.11 6.16 2.14
C ASN A 14 0.34 4.97 1.56
N LEU A 15 0.39 4.85 0.24
CA LEU A 15 -0.16 3.73 -0.53
C LEU A 15 0.98 2.87 -1.06
N SER A 16 0.87 1.57 -0.88
CA SER A 16 1.81 0.61 -1.47
C SER A 16 1.11 -0.68 -1.82
N PHE A 17 1.48 -1.31 -2.93
CA PHE A 17 1.06 -2.66 -3.23
C PHE A 17 1.93 -3.66 -2.51
N VAL A 18 1.27 -4.55 -1.77
CA VAL A 18 1.92 -5.52 -0.91
C VAL A 18 1.45 -6.91 -1.25
N GLU A 19 2.34 -7.88 -1.19
CA GLU A 19 2.00 -9.29 -1.33
C GLU A 19 2.40 -10.08 -0.09
N GLY A 20 1.45 -10.89 0.39
CA GLY A 20 1.72 -11.90 1.40
C GLY A 20 2.44 -13.08 0.76
N TYR A 21 3.63 -13.40 1.25
CA TYR A 21 4.35 -14.61 0.89
C TYR A 21 4.73 -15.39 2.14
N ARG A 22 4.85 -16.72 2.00
CA ARG A 22 5.32 -17.57 3.09
C ARG A 22 6.83 -17.68 3.00
N ASP A 23 7.52 -17.15 3.99
CA ASP A 23 8.98 -17.21 4.04
C ASP A 23 9.42 -18.69 4.15
N PRO A 24 10.21 -19.23 3.21
CA PRO A 24 10.58 -20.63 3.19
C PRO A 24 11.47 -21.02 4.37
N LYS A 25 12.26 -20.09 4.92
CA LYS A 25 13.17 -20.30 6.04
C LYS A 25 12.44 -20.22 7.38
N THR A 26 11.68 -19.15 7.59
CA THR A 26 11.02 -18.91 8.88
C THR A 26 9.63 -19.54 8.98
N LYS A 27 9.07 -20.03 7.87
CA LYS A 27 7.71 -20.58 7.71
C LYS A 27 6.58 -19.61 8.08
N LYS A 28 6.90 -18.36 8.43
CA LYS A 28 5.95 -17.29 8.78
C LYS A 28 5.43 -16.59 7.52
N VAL A 29 4.21 -16.08 7.61
CA VAL A 29 3.67 -15.18 6.58
C VAL A 29 4.33 -13.82 6.74
N LYS A 30 4.92 -13.32 5.65
CA LYS A 30 5.53 -11.99 5.57
C LYS A 30 4.86 -11.21 4.44
N HIS A 31 4.97 -9.90 4.56
CA HIS A 31 4.46 -8.95 3.57
C HIS A 31 5.64 -8.35 2.82
N ASN A 32 5.70 -8.55 1.51
CA ASN A 32 6.67 -7.89 0.64
C ASN A 32 6.02 -6.69 -0.03
N VAL A 33 6.72 -5.55 -0.06
CA VAL A 33 6.27 -4.37 -0.83
C VAL A 33 6.71 -4.60 -2.28
N ILE A 34 5.74 -4.75 -3.18
CA ILE A 34 6.00 -4.90 -4.61
C ILE A 34 6.25 -3.52 -5.23
N GLU A 35 5.38 -2.57 -4.90
CA GLU A 35 5.41 -1.24 -5.48
C GLU A 35 4.97 -0.21 -4.44
N ASN A 36 5.73 0.88 -4.35
CA ASN A 36 5.37 2.00 -3.49
C ASN A 36 4.79 3.11 -4.36
N LEU A 37 3.51 3.41 -4.15
CA LEU A 37 2.78 4.43 -4.92
C LEU A 37 3.02 5.84 -4.36
N GLY A 38 3.60 5.96 -3.17
CA GLY A 38 3.78 7.25 -2.50
C GLY A 38 2.55 7.63 -1.68
N TYR A 39 2.27 8.93 -1.60
CA TYR A 39 1.25 9.46 -0.69
C TYR A 39 -0.08 9.70 -1.39
N VAL A 40 -1.19 9.56 -0.64
CA VAL A 40 -2.56 9.77 -1.14
C VAL A 40 -2.79 11.20 -1.64
N ASP A 41 -2.18 12.19 -0.98
CA ASP A 41 -2.33 13.61 -1.32
C ASP A 41 -1.87 13.93 -2.75
N GLU A 42 -0.86 13.24 -3.26
CA GLU A 42 -0.37 13.38 -4.64
C GLU A 42 -1.38 12.92 -5.71
N TYR A 43 -2.40 12.14 -5.31
CA TYR A 43 -3.41 11.60 -6.21
C TYR A 43 -4.77 12.30 -6.11
N LEU A 44 -4.97 13.18 -5.12
CA LEU A 44 -6.24 13.91 -4.93
C LEU A 44 -6.59 14.81 -6.13
N ASP A 45 -5.59 15.29 -6.86
CA ASP A 45 -5.80 16.12 -8.06
C ASP A 45 -6.29 15.30 -9.27
N ARG A 46 -6.06 13.98 -9.28
CA ARG A 46 -6.37 13.09 -10.42
C ARG A 46 -7.57 12.19 -10.17
N PHE A 47 -7.87 11.90 -8.91
CA PHE A 47 -8.93 11.00 -8.50
C PHE A 47 -9.70 11.61 -7.33
N GLU A 48 -11.02 11.65 -7.42
CA GLU A 48 -11.91 12.05 -6.32
C GLU A 48 -11.73 11.14 -5.11
N ASP A 49 -11.62 9.82 -5.33
CA ASP A 49 -11.30 8.82 -4.31
C ASP A 49 -10.12 7.93 -4.77
N PRO A 50 -8.86 8.36 -4.51
CA PRO A 50 -7.69 7.62 -4.94
C PRO A 50 -7.60 6.23 -4.29
N ILE A 51 -8.04 6.11 -3.04
CA ILE A 51 -8.05 4.84 -2.30
C ILE A 51 -9.06 3.86 -2.92
N ALA A 52 -10.26 4.32 -3.29
CA ALA A 52 -11.27 3.45 -3.90
C ALA A 52 -10.86 3.02 -5.32
N THR A 53 -10.29 3.96 -6.09
CA THR A 53 -9.85 3.69 -7.46
C THR A 53 -8.71 2.66 -7.52
N LEU A 54 -7.79 2.70 -6.57
CA LEU A 54 -6.62 1.81 -6.51
C LEU A 54 -6.91 0.47 -5.81
N LYS A 55 -8.02 0.35 -5.10
CA LYS A 55 -8.44 -0.86 -4.40
C LYS A 55 -9.34 -1.70 -5.31
N LYS A 56 -8.73 -2.28 -6.36
CA LYS A 56 -9.40 -3.22 -7.26
C LYS A 56 -9.34 -4.65 -6.76
#